data_AF-A0A833QG60-F1
#
_entry.id   AF-A0A833QG60-F1
#
_cell.length_a   1.000
_cell.length_b   1.000
_cell.length_c   1.000
_cell.angle_alpha   90.00
_cell.angle_beta   90.00
_cell.angle_gamma   90.00
#
_symmetry.space_group_name_H-M   'P 1'
#
loop_
_entity.id
_entity.type
_entity.pdbx_description
1 polymer ?
#
loop_
_entity_poly.entity_id
_entity_poly.type
_entity_poly.pdbx_seq_one_letter_code
_entity_poly.pdbx_strand_id
1 'polypeptide(L)' 'MAGTVFTPSLEGMKSVKSENGVILTKPFLEVCKLILPVLDKFGSAMSLVKSDIGGNITV' A
#
# COMPACT_ATOMS: atom_id res chain seq x y z
N MET A 1 -16.97 -8.97 10.82
CA MET A 1 -16.23 -9.88 9.90
C MET A 1 -14.75 -9.79 10.23
N ALA A 2 -14.03 -10.90 10.29
CA ALA A 2 -12.57 -10.85 10.40
C ALA A 2 -12.00 -10.16 9.15
N GLY A 3 -11.21 -9.10 9.32
CA GLY A 3 -10.57 -8.39 8.22
C GLY A 3 -9.59 -9.30 7.47
N THR A 4 -9.35 -8.99 6.19
CA THR A 4 -8.32 -9.67 5.39
C THR A 4 -7.01 -8.90 5.51
N VAL A 5 -5.90 -9.48 5.00
CA VAL A 5 -4.63 -8.76 4.88
C VAL A 5 -4.74 -7.49 4.02
N PHE A 6 -5.80 -7.36 3.21
CA PHE A 6 -6.09 -6.18 2.39
C PHE A 6 -6.79 -5.06 3.15
N THR A 7 -7.43 -5.35 4.29
CA THR A 7 -8.27 -4.37 5.02
C THR A 7 -7.54 -3.05 5.31
N PRO A 8 -6.28 -3.02 5.81
CA PRO A 8 -5.58 -1.76 6.04
C PRO A 8 -5.38 -0.94 4.77
N SER A 9 -5.08 -1.58 3.64
CA SER A 9 -4.89 -0.90 2.35
C SER A 9 -6.19 -0.27 1.85
N LEU A 10 -7.31 -1.00 1.96
CA LEU A 10 -8.62 -0.52 1.52
C LEU A 10 -9.13 0.64 2.37
N GLU A 11 -8.94 0.58 3.69
CA GLU A 11 -9.32 1.67 4.60
C GLU A 11 -8.42 2.90 4.40
N GLY A 12 -7.12 2.70 4.24
CA GLY A 12 -6.18 3.79 3.98
C GLY A 12 -6.46 4.54 2.68
N MET A 13 -6.90 3.85 1.62
CA MET A 13 -7.23 4.49 0.34
C MET A 13 -8.36 5.53 0.43
N LYS A 14 -9.20 5.49 1.46
CA LYS A 14 -10.28 6.46 1.67
C LYS A 14 -9.75 7.86 2.04
N SER A 15 -8.50 7.98 2.51
CA SER A 15 -7.91 9.23 3.00
C SER A 15 -6.77 9.76 2.14
N VAL A 16 -6.49 9.17 0.96
CA VAL A 16 -5.35 9.61 0.13
C VAL A 16 -5.63 10.85 -0.71
N LYS A 17 -6.89 11.23 -0.87
CA LYS A 17 -7.29 12.40 -1.66
C LYS A 17 -7.71 13.55 -0.75
N SER A 18 -7.34 14.76 -1.11
CA SER A 18 -7.95 15.98 -0.57
C SER A 18 -9.39 16.15 -1.08
N GLU A 19 -10.11 17.13 -0.53
CA GLU A 19 -11.48 17.46 -0.93
C GLU A 19 -11.61 17.79 -2.43
N ASN A 20 -10.59 18.41 -3.02
CA ASN A 20 -10.55 18.71 -4.47
C ASN A 20 -10.01 17.54 -5.32
N GLY A 21 -9.81 16.36 -4.73
CA GLY A 21 -9.43 15.13 -5.45
C GLY A 21 -7.94 14.98 -5.74
N VAL A 22 -7.08 15.88 -5.26
CA VAL A 22 -5.62 15.78 -5.39
C VAL A 22 -5.10 14.63 -4.52
N ILE A 23 -4.23 13.78 -5.08
CA ILE A 23 -3.56 12.74 -4.30
C ILE A 23 -2.52 13.38 -3.40
N LEU A 24 -2.71 13.22 -2.09
CA LEU A 24 -1.79 13.71 -1.07
C LEU A 24 -0.61 12.73 -0.97
N THR A 25 0.60 13.20 -1.29
CA THR A 25 1.81 12.37 -1.37
C THR A 25 2.03 11.53 -0.13
N LYS A 26 2.04 12.15 1.06
CA LYS A 26 2.32 11.43 2.31
C LYS A 26 1.26 10.35 2.63
N PRO A 27 -0.05 10.65 2.69
CA PRO A 27 -1.07 9.62 2.84
C PRO A 27 -0.98 8.49 1.81
N PHE A 28 -0.72 8.82 0.54
CA PHE A 28 -0.59 7.83 -0.52
C PHE A 28 0.60 6.89 -0.30
N LEU A 29 1.79 7.43 0.00
CA LEU A 29 2.98 6.63 0.28
C LEU A 29 2.82 5.74 1.51
N GLU A 30 2.14 6.21 2.56
CA GLU A 30 1.82 5.37 3.72
C GLU A 30 0.90 4.20 3.35
N VAL A 31 -0.07 4.41 2.47
CA VAL A 31 -0.91 3.31 1.96
C VAL A 31 -0.12 2.35 1.07
N CYS A 32 0.80 2.85 0.23
CA CYS A 32 1.67 2.00 -0.59
C CYS A 32 2.49 1.02 0.27
N LYS A 33 2.90 1.39 1.49
CA LYS A 33 3.60 0.47 2.42
C LYS A 33 2.73 -0.70 2.86
N LEU A 34 1.41 -0.51 2.94
CA LEU A 34 0.46 -1.53 3.41
C LEU A 34 0.30 -2.70 2.44
N ILE A 35 0.79 -2.59 1.19
CA ILE A 35 0.81 -3.70 0.23
C ILE A 35 1.96 -4.67 0.49
N LEU A 36 3.05 -4.25 1.13
CA LEU A 36 4.23 -5.11 1.33
C LEU A 36 3.90 -6.39 2.12
N PRO A 37 3.11 -6.34 3.23
CA PRO A 37 2.66 -7.55 3.93
C PRO A 37 1.68 -8.42 3.12
N VAL A 38 0.98 -7.85 2.14
CA VAL A 38 0.13 -8.61 1.21
C VAL A 38 1.01 -9.43 0.27
N LEU A 39 2.06 -8.82 -0.29
CA LEU A 39 3.04 -9.50 -1.15
C LEU A 39 3.76 -10.63 -0.40
N ASP A 40 4.01 -10.46 0.90
CA ASP A 40 4.56 -11.51 1.75
C ASP A 40 3.68 -12.77 1.81
N LYS A 41 2.35 -12.64 1.63
CA LYS A 41 1.44 -13.81 1.58
C LYS A 41 1.57 -14.62 0.28
N PHE A 42 2.11 -14.02 -0.78
CA PHE A 42 2.41 -14.71 -2.04
C PHE A 42 3.80 -15.37 -2.04
N GLY A 43 4.62 -15.11 -1.01
CA GLY A 43 5.95 -15.71 -0.87
C GLY A 43 6.94 -15.25 -1.92
N SER A 44 7.91 -16.12 -2.23
CA SER A 44 9.05 -15.78 -3.10
C SER A 44 8.66 -15.39 -4.53
N ALA A 45 7.50 -15.84 -5.02
CA ALA A 45 6.98 -15.49 -6.34
C ALA A 45 6.76 -13.99 -6.55
N MET A 46 6.57 -13.22 -5.47
CA MET A 46 6.36 -11.76 -5.53
C MET A 46 7.56 -10.95 -5.03
N SER A 47 8.73 -11.58 -4.86
CA SER A 47 9.94 -10.92 -4.33
C SER A 47 10.41 -9.72 -5.17
N LEU A 48 10.39 -9.84 -6.51
CA LEU A 48 10.76 -8.74 -7.42
C LEU A 48 9.77 -7.56 -7.30
N VAL A 49 8.47 -7.85 -7.28
CA VAL A 49 7.41 -6.83 -7.13
C VAL A 49 7.52 -6.11 -5.79
N LYS A 50 7.79 -6.86 -4.70
CA LYS A 50 7.99 -6.29 -3.38
C LYS A 50 9.21 -5.36 -3.35
N SER A 51 10.31 -5.77 -3.98
CA SER A 51 11.53 -4.96 -4.05
C SER A 51 11.32 -3.67 -4.84
N ASP A 52 10.66 -3.75 -6.00
CA ASP A 52 10.38 -2.58 -6.84
C ASP A 52 9.52 -1.55 -6.10
N ILE A 53 8.39 -1.99 -5.51
CA ILE A 53 7.50 -1.12 -4.75
C ILE A 53 8.22 -0.53 -3.53
N GLY A 54 8.95 -1.35 -2.76
CA GLY A 54 9.71 -0.87 -1.60
C GLY A 54 10.77 0.17 -1.97
N GLY A 55 11.46 -0.03 -3.09
CA GLY A 55 12.42 0.93 -3.63
C GLY A 55 11.77 2.27 -3.97
N ASN A 56 10.62 2.23 -4.66
CA ASN A 56 9.89 3.44 -5.09
C ASN A 56 9.22 4.23 -3.95
N ILE A 57 9.00 3.61 -2.77
CA ILE A 57 8.41 4.30 -1.60
C ILE A 57 9.46 5.07 -0.78
N THR A 58 10.72 4.64 -0.78
CA THR A 58 11.76 5.13 0.16
C THR A 58 12.43 6.43 -0.30
N VAL A 59 11.77 7.17 -1.19
CA VAL A 59 12.29 8.42 -1.80
C VAL A 59 11.75 9.65 -1.07
#